data_AF-A0A2N3KUN9-F1
#
_entry.id   AF-A0A2N3KUN9-F1
#
_cell.length_a   1.000
_cell.length_b   1.000
_cell.length_c   1.000
_cell.angle_alpha   90.00
_cell.angle_beta   90.00
_cell.angle_gamma   90.00
#
_symmetry.space_group_name_H-M   'P 1'
#
loop_
_entity.id
_entity.type
_entity.pdbx_description
1 polymer ?
#
loop_
_entity_poly.entity_id
_entity_poly.type
_entity_poly.pdbx_seq_one_letter_code
_entity_poly.pdbx_strand_id
1 'polypeptide(L)' 'MKKDHWEYQIKHTIPPPANGNISLERLINARRVAAQMILKYGDQYEPIFDRLDREITEMENDKNKRDRLLRFAAGS' A
#
# COMPACT_ATOMS: atom_id res chain seq x y z
N MET A 1 23.90 37.93 -19.86
CA MET A 1 23.93 36.97 -18.74
C MET A 1 22.62 36.22 -18.71
N LYS A 2 22.66 34.91 -19.00
CA LYS A 2 21.49 34.03 -18.93
C LYS A 2 21.20 33.72 -17.46
N LYS A 3 19.96 33.86 -17.02
CA LYS A 3 19.47 33.30 -15.76
C LYS A 3 18.51 32.18 -16.13
N ASP A 4 19.01 30.96 -16.04
CA ASP A 4 18.24 29.73 -16.23
C ASP A 4 17.21 29.65 -15.10
N HIS A 5 15.95 29.93 -15.44
CA HIS A 5 14.82 29.85 -14.52
C HIS A 5 14.18 28.47 -14.67
N TRP A 6 14.74 27.48 -13.97
CA TRP A 6 14.20 26.12 -13.90
C TRP A 6 13.25 26.00 -12.72
N GLU A 7 12.12 26.71 -12.74
CA GLU A 7 11.01 26.38 -11.84
C GLU A 7 10.32 25.10 -12.34
N TYR A 8 10.88 23.93 -12.01
CA TYR A 8 10.14 22.68 -12.07
C TYR A 8 9.06 22.71 -10.99
N GLN A 9 7.93 23.35 -11.28
CA GLN A 9 6.70 23.16 -10.52
C GLN A 9 6.20 21.73 -10.74
N ILE A 10 6.73 20.77 -9.98
CA ILE A 10 6.08 19.47 -9.82
C ILE A 10 4.87 19.69 -8.91
N LYS A 11 3.80 20.26 -9.46
CA LYS A 11 2.46 20.13 -8.88
C LYS A 11 1.93 18.74 -9.22
N HIS A 12 2.61 17.69 -8.76
CA HIS A 12 1.96 16.41 -8.57
C HIS A 12 1.28 16.49 -7.22
N THR A 13 0.12 17.14 -7.18
CA THR A 13 -0.82 16.92 -6.09
C THR A 13 -1.29 15.47 -6.25
N ILE A 14 -0.55 14.53 -5.65
CA ILE A 14 -1.05 13.17 -5.45
C ILE A 14 -2.34 13.40 -4.67
N PRO A 15 -3.53 13.11 -5.26
CA PRO A 15 -4.76 13.29 -4.53
C PRO A 15 -4.61 12.49 -3.22
N PRO A 16 -4.95 13.06 -2.05
CA PRO A 16 -4.97 12.29 -0.83
C PRO A 16 -5.76 11.02 -1.13
N PRO A 17 -5.26 9.82 -0.77
CA PRO A 17 -6.01 8.60 -1.02
C PRO A 17 -7.39 8.82 -0.44
N ALA A 18 -8.41 8.77 -1.33
CA ALA A 18 -9.78 9.04 -0.94
C ALA A 18 -10.07 8.20 0.31
N ASN A 19 -10.46 8.86 1.40
CA ASN A 19 -10.82 8.21 2.64
C ASN A 19 -11.89 7.15 2.32
N GLY A 20 -11.51 5.88 2.25
CA GLY A 20 -12.41 4.79 1.87
C GLY A 20 -11.70 3.63 1.21
N ASN A 21 -11.43 2.57 1.99
CA ASN A 21 -10.99 1.25 1.56
C ASN A 21 -9.85 1.21 0.53
N ILE A 22 -8.61 1.18 1.02
CA ILE A 22 -7.47 0.73 0.23
C ILE A 22 -7.69 -0.76 -0.10
N SER A 23 -7.66 -1.12 -1.38
CA SER A 23 -7.82 -2.53 -1.77
C SER A 23 -6.59 -3.36 -1.39
N LEU A 24 -6.81 -4.65 -1.13
CA LEU A 24 -5.74 -5.62 -0.89
C LEU A 24 -4.66 -5.60 -2.00
N GLU A 25 -5.10 -5.50 -3.26
CA GLU A 25 -4.18 -5.39 -4.40
C GLU A 25 -3.29 -4.15 -4.33
N ARG A 26 -3.84 -3.01 -3.89
CA ARG A 26 -3.05 -1.79 -3.70
C ARG A 26 -2.00 -1.95 -2.60
N LEU A 27 -2.35 -2.59 -1.48
CA LEU A 27 -1.38 -2.87 -0.42
C LEU A 27 -0.29 -3.84 -0.89
N ILE A 28 -0.65 -4.88 -1.65
CA ILE A 28 0.33 -5.82 -2.22
C ILE A 28 1.32 -5.08 -3.14
N ASN A 29 0.81 -4.21 -4.01
CA ASN A 29 1.65 -3.39 -4.88
C ASN A 29 2.54 -2.43 -4.09
N ALA A 30 2.02 -1.79 -3.04
CA ALA A 30 2.80 -0.94 -2.15
C ALA A 30 3.91 -1.72 -1.43
N ARG A 31 3.61 -2.94 -0.94
CA ARG A 31 4.61 -3.82 -0.28
C ARG A 31 5.74 -4.18 -1.25
N ARG A 32 5.40 -4.47 -2.52
CA ARG A 32 6.40 -4.74 -3.56
C ARG A 32 7.32 -3.55 -3.79
N VAL A 33 6.76 -2.33 -3.83
CA VAL A 33 7.57 -1.10 -3.95
C VAL A 33 8.45 -0.91 -2.70
N ALA A 34 7.93 -1.11 -1.49
CA ALA A 34 8.71 -1.02 -0.26
C ALA A 34 9.90 -2.01 -0.27
N ALA A 35 9.68 -3.26 -0.70
CA ALA A 35 10.77 -4.24 -0.85
C ALA A 35 11.84 -3.79 -1.85
N GLN A 36 11.44 -3.20 -2.98
CA GLN A 36 12.39 -2.61 -3.94
C GLN A 36 13.17 -1.43 -3.34
N MET A 37 12.53 -0.62 -2.49
CA MET A 37 13.20 0.47 -1.80
C MET A 37 14.23 -0.03 -0.78
N ILE A 38 13.91 -1.09 -0.03
CA ILE A 38 14.87 -1.73 0.89
C ILE A 38 16.09 -2.22 0.13
N LEU A 39 15.89 -2.95 -0.98
CA LEU A 39 16.99 -3.47 -1.81
C LEU A 39 17.86 -2.36 -2.41
N LYS A 40 17.28 -1.21 -2.76
CA LYS A 40 17.99 -0.13 -3.47
C LYS A 40 18.62 0.89 -2.54
N TYR A 41 18.00 1.16 -1.40
CA TYR A 41 18.33 2.28 -0.54
C TYR A 41 18.62 1.88 0.91
N GLY A 42 18.46 0.60 1.27
CA GLY A 42 18.79 0.08 2.60
C GLY A 42 17.59 -0.11 3.53
N ASP A 43 17.91 -0.61 4.72
CA ASP A 43 17.02 -1.04 5.81
C ASP A 43 16.09 0.05 6.36
N GLN A 44 16.39 1.32 6.15
CA GLN A 44 15.54 2.46 6.55
C GLN A 44 14.08 2.38 6.04
N TYR A 45 13.80 1.55 5.04
CA TYR A 45 12.45 1.31 4.52
C TYR A 45 11.77 0.05 5.09
N GLU A 46 12.46 -0.78 5.88
CA GLU A 46 11.90 -1.96 6.55
C GLU A 46 10.62 -1.66 7.35
N PRO A 47 10.55 -0.57 8.15
CA PRO A 47 9.32 -0.28 8.92
C PRO A 47 8.08 -0.07 8.05
N ILE A 48 8.26 0.41 6.81
CA ILE A 48 7.16 0.58 5.86
C ILE A 48 6.72 -0.77 5.32
N PHE A 49 7.67 -1.64 4.99
CA PHE A 49 7.38 -2.99 4.54
C PHE A 49 6.63 -3.78 5.61
N ASP A 50 7.12 -3.79 6.85
CA ASP A 50 6.51 -4.53 7.97
C ASP A 50 5.08 -4.09 8.23
N ARG A 51 4.83 -2.78 8.17
CA ARG A 51 3.47 -2.25 8.33
C ARG A 51 2.54 -2.74 7.22
N LEU A 52 2.98 -2.67 5.97
CA LEU A 52 2.19 -3.13 4.82
C LEU A 52 1.93 -4.64 4.89
N ASP A 53 2.92 -5.42 5.32
CA ASP A 53 2.81 -6.86 5.47
C ASP A 53 1.78 -7.26 6.53
N ARG A 54 1.78 -6.56 7.67
CA ARG A 54 0.77 -6.73 8.72
C ARG A 54 -0.64 -6.39 8.23
N GLU A 55 -0.82 -5.23 7.58
CA GLU A 55 -2.13 -4.80 7.08
C GLU A 55 -2.69 -5.76 6.01
N ILE A 56 -1.83 -6.31 5.14
CA ILE A 56 -2.20 -7.35 4.17
C ILE A 56 -2.71 -8.60 4.89
N THR A 57 -1.95 -9.07 5.88
CA THR A 57 -2.27 -10.28 6.64
C THR A 57 -3.60 -10.14 7.39
N GLU A 58 -3.84 -8.98 8.01
CA GLU A 58 -5.11 -8.67 8.69
C GLU A 58 -6.31 -8.70 7.72
N MET A 59 -6.20 -8.04 6.56
CA MET A 59 -7.28 -8.04 5.58
C MET A 59 -7.54 -9.41 4.94
N GLU A 60 -6.49 -10.20 4.70
CA GLU A 60 -6.65 -11.58 4.20
C GLU A 60 -7.35 -12.47 5.23
N ASN A 61 -6.99 -12.33 6.51
CA ASN A 61 -7.65 -13.04 7.60
C ASN A 61 -9.12 -12.63 7.75
N ASP A 62 -9.44 -11.35 7.64
CA ASP A 62 -10.82 -10.85 7.72
C ASP A 62 -11.68 -11.34 6.54
N LYS A 63 -11.14 -11.35 5.32
CA LYS A 63 -11.82 -11.96 4.16
C LYS A 63 -12.08 -13.44 4.39
N ASN A 64 -11.07 -14.19 4.82
CA ASN A 64 -11.20 -15.61 5.10
C ASN A 64 -12.19 -15.90 6.23
N LYS A 65 -12.26 -15.02 7.25
CA LYS A 65 -13.25 -15.13 8.33
C LYS A 65 -14.67 -14.87 7.82
N ARG A 66 -14.86 -13.82 7.02
CA ARG A 66 -16.16 -13.48 6.44
C ARG A 66 -16.66 -14.58 5.50
N ASP A 67 -15.81 -15.11 4.64
CA ASP A 67 -16.14 -16.22 3.74
C ASP A 67 -16.51 -17.49 4.51
N ARG A 68 -15.77 -17.81 5.58
CA ARG A 68 -16.12 -18.93 6.47
C ARG A 68 -17.49 -18.72 7.11
N LEU A 69 -17.76 -17.53 7.66
CA LEU A 69 -19.06 -17.21 8.26
C LEU A 69 -20.20 -17.32 7.25
N LEU A 70 -20.01 -16.84 6.02
CA LEU A 70 -21.01 -16.94 4.95
C LEU A 70 -21.30 -18.40 4.58
N ARG A 71 -20.27 -19.26 4.49
CA ARG A 71 -20.46 -20.70 4.22
C ARG A 71 -21.22 -21.42 5.34
N PHE A 72 -20.95 -21.08 6.61
CA PHE A 72 -21.71 -21.62 7.73
C PHE A 72 -23.16 -21.11 7.77
N ALA A 73 -23.37 -19.82 7.48
CA ALA A 73 -24.70 -19.20 7.45
C ALA A 73 -25.55 -19.65 6.26
N ALA A 74 -24.93 -19.96 5.12
CA ALA A 74 -25.63 -20.44 3.93
C ALA A 74 -26.19 -21.87 4.08
N GLY A 75 -25.82 -22.59 5.15
CA GLY A 75 -26.10 -24.01 5.30
C GLY A 75 -25.27 -24.82 4.31
N SER A 76 -24.38 -25.69 4.81
CA SER A 76 -23.71 -26.66 3.94
C SER A 76 -24.71 -27.57 3.23
#